data_AF-A0A3R6F6I3-F1
#
_entry.id   AF-A0A3R6F6I3-F1
#
_cell.length_a   1.000
_cell.length_b   1.000
_cell.length_c   1.000
_cell.angle_alpha   90.00
_cell.angle_beta   90.00
_cell.angle_gamma   90.00
#
_symmetry.space_group_name_H-M   'P 1'
#
loop_
_entity.id
_entity.type
_entity.pdbx_description
1 polymer ?
#
loop_
_entity_poly.entity_id
_entity_poly.type
_entity_poly.pdbx_seq_one_letter_code
_entity_poly.pdbx_strand_id
1 'polypeptide(L)'
;MKSHFFYTILVFILLGCSAQKRMRNLQIYEDIYVCQGNQDVIGKSLNLYRKQLDYLSKFEYSPQNDTVYILEMYGAQGNLLITIWNKNKMLSYTNEQGPFESKNESLFTKYMMELVSEWNIPGIRKEEINSNTLPSELIYATKIVFNKGKYHIACIYFKDFFNLERDTGNEIY
;
A
#
# COMPACT_ATOMS: atom_id res chain seq x y z
N MET A 1 -44.83 6.21 14.25
CA MET A 1 -44.40 4.82 14.00
C MET A 1 -43.76 4.56 12.63
N LYS A 2 -44.10 5.27 11.54
CA LYS A 2 -43.44 5.07 10.23
C LYS A 2 -41.96 5.49 10.19
N SER A 3 -41.59 6.56 10.90
CA SER A 3 -40.22 7.10 10.92
C SER A 3 -39.17 6.09 11.43
N HIS A 4 -39.44 5.39 12.55
CA HIS A 4 -38.47 4.45 13.14
C HIS A 4 -38.17 3.24 12.24
N PHE A 5 -39.15 2.75 11.46
CA PHE A 5 -38.97 1.63 10.54
C PHE A 5 -38.09 2.00 9.33
N PHE A 6 -38.21 3.25 8.85
CA PHE A 6 -37.32 3.78 7.81
C PHE A 6 -35.88 3.95 8.32
N TYR A 7 -35.70 4.40 9.57
CA TYR A 7 -34.38 4.52 10.18
C TYR A 7 -33.71 3.15 10.39
N THR A 8 -34.43 2.12 10.84
CA THR A 8 -33.85 0.77 10.96
C THR A 8 -33.45 0.18 9.62
N ILE A 9 -34.29 0.31 8.57
CA ILE A 9 -33.94 -0.18 7.22
C ILE A 9 -32.70 0.53 6.67
N LEU A 10 -32.58 1.85 6.86
CA LEU A 10 -31.42 2.62 6.41
C LEU A 10 -30.12 2.14 7.09
N VAL A 11 -30.18 1.85 8.40
CA VAL A 11 -29.04 1.31 9.16
C VAL A 11 -28.61 -0.07 8.63
N PHE A 12 -29.55 -0.97 8.32
CA PHE A 12 -29.21 -2.29 7.76
C PHE A 12 -28.57 -2.21 6.36
N ILE A 13 -29.02 -1.28 5.51
CA ILE A 13 -28.46 -1.08 4.17
C ILE A 13 -27.02 -0.54 4.25
N LEU A 14 -26.76 0.42 5.15
CA LEU A 14 -25.42 0.98 5.37
C LEU A 14 -24.45 -0.06 5.96
N LEU A 15 -24.94 -0.92 6.85
CA LEU A 15 -24.15 -2.02 7.41
C LEU A 15 -23.80 -3.08 6.35
N GLY A 16 -24.73 -3.40 5.43
CA GLY A 16 -24.46 -4.35 4.35
C GLY A 16 -23.35 -3.91 3.38
N CYS A 17 -23.35 -2.62 3.02
CA CYS A 17 -22.37 -2.08 2.07
C CYS A 17 -20.93 -2.07 2.65
N SER A 18 -20.79 -1.71 3.92
CA SER A 18 -19.49 -1.71 4.61
C SER A 18 -18.90 -3.11 4.80
N ALA A 19 -19.73 -4.11 5.13
CA ALA A 19 -19.30 -5.49 5.26
C ALA A 19 -18.81 -6.09 3.92
N GLN A 20 -19.53 -5.81 2.82
CA GLN A 20 -19.13 -6.28 1.49
C GLN A 20 -17.80 -5.64 1.03
N LYS A 21 -17.62 -4.33 1.28
CA LYS A 21 -16.36 -3.63 0.98
C LYS A 21 -15.19 -4.26 1.76
N ARG A 22 -15.39 -4.54 3.05
CA ARG A 22 -14.37 -5.17 3.90
C ARG A 22 -14.00 -6.56 3.41
N MET A 23 -14.98 -7.41 3.09
CA MET A 23 -14.71 -8.77 2.58
C MET A 23 -13.92 -8.74 1.27
N ARG A 24 -14.26 -7.81 0.37
CA ARG A 24 -13.49 -7.61 -0.87
C ARG A 24 -12.05 -7.18 -0.60
N ASN A 25 -11.83 -6.25 0.32
CA ASN A 25 -10.48 -5.83 0.69
C ASN A 25 -9.67 -6.98 1.31
N LEU A 26 -10.29 -7.79 2.18
CA LEU A 26 -9.63 -8.97 2.75
C LEU A 26 -9.17 -9.93 1.64
N GLN A 27 -9.99 -10.17 0.62
CA GLN A 27 -9.60 -10.99 -0.53
C GLN A 27 -8.40 -10.37 -1.28
N ILE A 28 -8.44 -9.06 -1.54
CA ILE A 28 -7.32 -8.36 -2.17
C ILE A 28 -6.04 -8.53 -1.35
N TYR A 29 -6.09 -8.39 -0.02
CA TYR A 29 -4.89 -8.55 0.82
C TYR A 29 -4.31 -9.96 0.78
N GLU A 30 -5.14 -11.00 0.69
CA GLU A 30 -4.65 -12.38 0.48
C GLU A 30 -4.01 -12.54 -0.89
N ASP A 31 -4.61 -11.99 -1.94
CA ASP A 31 -4.04 -12.03 -3.28
C ASP A 31 -2.69 -11.29 -3.35
N ILE A 32 -2.54 -10.16 -2.63
CA ILE A 32 -1.25 -9.48 -2.47
C ILE A 32 -0.24 -10.38 -1.75
N TYR A 33 -0.64 -11.00 -0.64
CA TYR A 33 0.23 -11.89 0.13
C TYR A 33 0.75 -13.07 -0.71
N VAL A 34 -0.13 -13.70 -1.50
CA VAL A 34 0.24 -14.75 -2.45
C VAL A 34 1.16 -14.20 -3.54
N CYS A 35 0.81 -13.06 -4.13
CA CYS A 35 1.53 -12.43 -5.24
C CYS A 35 2.96 -11.99 -4.87
N GLN A 36 3.16 -11.50 -3.65
CA GLN A 36 4.50 -11.14 -3.16
C GLN A 36 5.39 -12.36 -2.92
N GLY A 37 4.82 -13.57 -2.88
CA GLY A 37 5.56 -14.84 -2.83
C GLY A 37 6.32 -15.08 -1.54
N ASN A 38 6.36 -14.13 -0.60
CA ASN A 38 7.10 -14.25 0.63
C ASN A 38 6.22 -14.82 1.75
N GLN A 39 6.40 -16.11 2.07
CA GLN A 39 5.69 -16.79 3.17
C GLN A 39 6.50 -16.84 4.47
N ASP A 40 7.60 -16.11 4.53
CA ASP A 40 8.40 -15.97 5.75
C ASP A 40 7.68 -15.11 6.82
N VAL A 41 8.40 -14.81 7.90
CA VAL A 41 7.87 -13.99 9.00
C VAL A 41 7.50 -12.58 8.53
N ILE A 42 8.27 -11.99 7.61
CA ILE A 42 8.02 -10.64 7.09
C ILE A 42 6.73 -10.61 6.29
N GLY A 43 6.56 -11.54 5.34
CA GLY A 43 5.35 -11.59 4.52
C GLY A 43 4.07 -11.84 5.35
N LYS A 44 4.16 -12.70 6.37
CA LYS A 44 3.06 -12.92 7.33
C LYS A 44 2.73 -11.66 8.12
N SER A 45 3.74 -10.94 8.61
CA SER A 45 3.59 -9.69 9.34
C SER A 45 2.94 -8.62 8.45
N LEU A 46 3.41 -8.45 7.21
CA LEU A 46 2.80 -7.51 6.26
C LEU A 46 1.32 -7.85 6.03
N ASN A 47 0.97 -9.11 5.76
CA ASN A 47 -0.43 -9.50 5.56
C ASN A 47 -1.30 -9.25 6.82
N LEU A 48 -0.76 -9.48 8.02
CA LEU A 48 -1.43 -9.14 9.27
C LEU A 48 -1.75 -7.64 9.33
N TYR A 49 -0.76 -6.78 9.05
CA TYR A 49 -0.96 -5.33 9.09
C TYR A 49 -1.93 -4.82 8.03
N ARG A 50 -1.93 -5.39 6.82
CA ARG A 50 -2.95 -5.06 5.80
C ARG A 50 -4.36 -5.27 6.33
N LYS A 51 -4.61 -6.42 6.96
CA LYS A 51 -5.93 -6.78 7.52
C LYS A 51 -6.30 -5.93 8.74
N GLN A 52 -5.32 -5.60 9.59
CA GLN A 52 -5.56 -4.79 10.79
C GLN A 52 -5.81 -3.32 10.46
N LEU A 53 -4.97 -2.73 9.60
CA LEU A 53 -5.09 -1.33 9.21
C LEU A 53 -6.26 -1.11 8.24
N ASP A 54 -6.59 -2.12 7.44
CA ASP A 54 -7.55 -2.13 6.34
C ASP A 54 -7.47 -0.84 5.52
N TYR A 55 -6.24 -0.50 5.10
CA TYR A 55 -5.95 0.79 4.49
C TYR A 55 -6.69 1.01 3.16
N LEU A 56 -7.05 -0.05 2.41
CA LEU A 56 -7.92 0.08 1.21
C LEU A 56 -9.35 0.48 1.56
N SER A 57 -9.82 0.27 2.80
CA SER A 57 -11.14 0.77 3.19
C SER A 57 -11.13 2.29 3.37
N LYS A 58 -9.98 2.86 3.77
CA LYS A 58 -9.73 4.28 4.03
C LYS A 58 -9.14 5.01 2.82
N PHE A 59 -8.57 4.28 1.88
CA PHE A 59 -8.05 4.80 0.63
C PHE A 59 -9.19 4.95 -0.40
N GLU A 60 -9.23 6.10 -1.06
CA GLU A 60 -10.24 6.39 -2.07
C GLU A 60 -9.73 5.96 -3.44
N TYR A 61 -10.31 4.86 -3.96
CA TYR A 61 -10.02 4.34 -5.28
C TYR A 61 -11.33 4.02 -6.02
N SER A 62 -11.30 4.04 -7.36
CA SER A 62 -12.44 3.61 -8.18
C SER A 62 -12.35 2.13 -8.57
N PRO A 63 -13.28 1.27 -8.13
CA PRO A 63 -13.38 -0.10 -8.62
C PRO A 63 -13.63 -0.23 -10.13
N GLN A 64 -14.08 0.83 -10.79
CA GLN A 64 -14.48 0.83 -12.18
C GLN A 64 -13.30 1.04 -13.11
N ASN A 65 -12.38 1.94 -12.76
CA ASN A 65 -11.21 2.27 -13.56
C ASN A 65 -10.19 3.05 -12.71
N ASP A 66 -9.32 2.34 -12.02
CA ASP A 66 -8.25 2.96 -11.25
C ASP A 66 -7.01 2.06 -11.21
N THR A 67 -5.87 2.63 -10.89
CA THR A 67 -4.66 1.87 -10.57
C THR A 67 -4.13 2.36 -9.25
N VAL A 68 -4.05 1.43 -8.29
CA VAL A 68 -3.52 1.66 -6.96
C VAL A 68 -2.14 1.02 -6.88
N TYR A 69 -1.19 1.76 -6.35
CA TYR A 69 0.15 1.31 -6.06
C TYR A 69 0.37 1.27 -4.56
N ILE A 70 1.17 0.32 -4.09
CA ILE A 70 1.50 0.14 -2.68
C ILE A 70 2.98 -0.18 -2.59
N LEU A 71 3.69 0.55 -1.74
CA LEU A 71 5.03 0.21 -1.26
C LEU A 71 4.93 -0.18 0.21
N GLU A 72 5.57 -1.29 0.56
CA GLU A 72 5.58 -1.84 1.91
C GLU A 72 7.00 -2.27 2.28
N MET A 73 7.47 -1.87 3.45
CA MET A 73 8.76 -2.26 4.00
C MET A 73 8.57 -2.63 5.47
N TYR A 74 9.19 -3.73 5.89
CA TYR A 74 9.25 -4.13 7.28
C TYR A 74 10.71 -4.13 7.72
N GLY A 75 11.12 -3.10 8.43
CA GLY A 75 12.50 -2.90 8.84
C GLY A 75 12.94 -3.86 9.94
N ALA A 76 14.25 -4.06 10.07
CA ALA A 76 14.85 -4.94 11.07
C ALA A 76 14.51 -4.57 12.52
N GLN A 77 14.15 -3.31 12.79
CA GLN A 77 13.74 -2.83 14.11
C GLN A 77 12.25 -3.04 14.38
N GLY A 78 11.51 -3.66 13.46
CA GLY A 78 10.07 -3.87 13.54
C GLY A 78 9.25 -2.65 13.12
N ASN A 79 9.88 -1.65 12.51
CA ASN A 79 9.19 -0.53 11.89
C ASN A 79 8.55 -0.97 10.57
N LEU A 80 7.33 -0.53 10.34
CA LEU A 80 6.54 -0.81 9.15
C LEU A 80 6.32 0.50 8.41
N LEU A 81 6.74 0.56 7.14
CA LEU A 81 6.41 1.67 6.26
C LEU A 81 5.45 1.18 5.19
N ILE A 82 4.32 1.87 5.04
CA ILE A 82 3.35 1.60 3.97
C ILE A 82 3.03 2.93 3.32
N THR A 83 3.13 3.02 2.00
CA THR A 83 2.58 4.13 1.22
C THR A 83 1.70 3.57 0.12
N ILE A 84 0.44 4.01 0.07
CA ILE A 84 -0.55 3.65 -0.94
C ILE A 84 -0.92 4.89 -1.72
N TRP A 85 -0.96 4.79 -3.04
CA TRP A 85 -1.31 5.92 -3.88
C TRP A 85 -1.99 5.52 -5.19
N ASN A 86 -2.69 6.48 -5.77
CA ASN A 86 -3.16 6.46 -7.15
C ASN A 86 -2.88 7.84 -7.76
N LYS A 87 -3.47 8.13 -8.93
CA LYS A 87 -3.29 9.44 -9.60
C LYS A 87 -3.83 10.65 -8.83
N ASN A 88 -4.71 10.44 -7.83
CA ASN A 88 -5.43 11.52 -7.15
C ASN A 88 -5.01 11.71 -5.69
N LYS A 89 -4.55 10.65 -5.02
CA LYS A 89 -4.36 10.62 -3.58
C LYS A 89 -3.18 9.74 -3.19
N MET A 90 -2.57 10.09 -2.07
CA MET A 90 -1.60 9.28 -1.34
C MET A 90 -2.04 9.14 0.11
N LEU A 91 -1.71 8.01 0.74
CA LEU A 91 -1.90 7.74 2.15
C LEU A 91 -0.79 6.82 2.63
N SER A 92 -0.15 7.19 3.74
CA SER A 92 0.93 6.43 4.34
C SER A 92 0.62 6.00 5.76
N TYR A 93 1.22 4.90 6.20
CA TYR A 93 1.15 4.38 7.57
C TYR A 93 2.54 4.02 8.07
N THR A 94 2.86 4.42 9.30
CA THR A 94 4.10 4.03 9.97
C THR A 94 3.93 3.87 11.48
N ASN A 95 4.81 3.10 12.11
CA ASN A 95 4.95 2.99 13.57
C ASN A 95 6.36 3.42 14.04
N GLU A 96 7.11 4.16 13.22
CA GLU A 96 8.47 4.61 13.56
C GLU A 96 8.53 5.48 14.82
N GLN A 97 7.49 6.27 15.08
CA GLN A 97 7.40 7.15 16.25
C GLN A 97 6.58 6.54 17.40
N GLY A 98 6.30 5.23 17.36
CA GLY A 98 5.53 4.52 18.39
C GLY A 98 4.23 3.90 17.83
N PRO A 99 3.03 4.31 18.29
CA PRO A 99 1.77 3.80 17.74
C PRO A 99 1.64 4.06 16.24
N PHE A 100 0.81 3.25 15.55
CA PHE A 100 0.54 3.47 14.13
C PHE A 100 -0.07 4.85 13.88
N GLU A 101 0.59 5.62 13.03
CA GLU A 101 0.14 6.91 12.55
C GLU A 101 -0.14 6.87 11.05
N SER A 102 -1.10 7.67 10.59
CA SER A 102 -1.37 7.88 9.18
C SER A 102 -0.84 9.25 8.75
N LYS A 103 -0.14 9.30 7.61
CA LYS A 103 0.39 10.54 7.02
C LYS A 103 -0.13 10.77 5.60
N ASN A 104 -0.25 12.03 5.20
CA ASN A 104 -0.58 12.42 3.83
C ASN A 104 0.68 12.75 3.00
N GLU A 105 1.83 12.23 3.41
CA GLU A 105 3.12 12.36 2.73
C GLU A 105 3.71 10.97 2.46
N SER A 106 4.66 10.88 1.53
CA SER A 106 5.32 9.62 1.20
C SER A 106 6.33 9.23 2.28
N LEU A 107 6.41 7.93 2.57
CA LEU A 107 7.49 7.35 3.38
C LEU A 107 8.64 6.80 2.52
N PHE A 108 8.49 6.86 1.20
CA PHE A 108 9.47 6.43 0.21
C PHE A 108 9.87 7.60 -0.70
N THR A 109 11.01 7.51 -1.36
CA THR A 109 11.47 8.60 -2.22
C THR A 109 10.57 8.79 -3.43
N LYS A 110 10.45 10.03 -3.91
CA LYS A 110 9.62 10.34 -5.10
C LYS A 110 10.04 9.49 -6.31
N TYR A 111 11.35 9.33 -6.50
CA TYR A 111 11.90 8.53 -7.59
C TYR A 111 11.55 7.03 -7.48
N MET A 112 11.56 6.44 -6.28
CA MET A 112 11.06 5.06 -6.09
C MET A 112 9.60 4.95 -6.50
N MET A 113 8.77 5.89 -6.06
CA MET A 113 7.34 5.90 -6.39
C MET A 113 7.09 6.08 -7.88
N GLU A 114 7.87 6.91 -8.57
CA GLU A 114 7.80 7.10 -10.03
C GLU A 114 8.11 5.79 -10.76
N LEU A 115 9.23 5.14 -10.44
CA LEU A 115 9.60 3.86 -11.05
C LEU A 115 8.51 2.79 -10.85
N VAL A 116 7.91 2.72 -9.66
CA VAL A 116 6.81 1.78 -9.38
C VAL A 116 5.53 2.16 -10.11
N SER A 117 5.21 3.45 -10.21
CA SER A 117 4.03 3.94 -10.93
C SER A 117 4.10 3.64 -12.42
N GLU A 118 5.29 3.72 -13.01
CA GLU A 118 5.56 3.33 -14.39
C GLU A 118 5.68 1.81 -14.57
N TRP A 119 5.78 1.07 -13.46
CA TRP A 119 6.13 -0.35 -13.43
C TRP A 119 7.47 -0.63 -14.15
N ASN A 120 8.42 0.30 -14.01
CA ASN A 120 9.73 0.27 -14.64
C ASN A 120 10.68 -0.69 -13.89
N ILE A 121 10.41 -1.99 -14.03
CA ILE A 121 11.21 -3.07 -13.43
C ILE A 121 12.70 -2.96 -13.82
N PRO A 122 13.09 -2.70 -15.09
CA PRO A 122 14.49 -2.54 -15.44
C PRO A 122 15.18 -1.40 -14.68
N GLY A 123 14.50 -0.25 -14.52
CA GLY A 123 14.99 0.88 -13.72
C GLY A 123 15.20 0.48 -12.26
N ILE A 124 14.20 -0.16 -11.65
CA ILE A 124 14.27 -0.64 -10.26
C ILE A 124 15.45 -1.59 -10.05
N ARG A 125 15.65 -2.57 -10.95
CA ARG A 125 16.77 -3.52 -10.85
C ARG A 125 18.12 -2.85 -11.03
N LYS A 126 18.22 -1.84 -11.89
CA LYS A 126 19.44 -1.06 -12.07
C LYS A 126 19.81 -0.30 -10.78
N GLU A 127 18.83 0.34 -10.14
CA GLU A 127 19.05 1.06 -8.88
C GLU A 127 19.40 0.10 -7.74
N GLU A 128 18.72 -1.03 -7.63
CA GLU A 128 19.00 -2.08 -6.64
C GLU A 128 20.44 -2.60 -6.71
N ILE A 129 21.00 -2.78 -7.92
CA ILE A 129 22.39 -3.22 -8.12
C ILE A 129 23.40 -2.13 -7.71
N ASN A 130 23.07 -0.86 -7.96
CA ASN A 130 23.94 0.28 -7.65
C ASN A 130 23.79 0.78 -6.21
N SER A 131 22.82 0.24 -5.46
CA SER A 131 22.55 0.59 -4.08
C SER A 131 23.67 0.07 -3.17
N ASN A 132 24.24 0.98 -2.38
CA ASN A 132 25.14 0.66 -1.27
C ASN A 132 24.47 0.84 0.10
N THR A 133 23.13 0.91 0.14
CA THR A 133 22.38 1.22 1.35
C THR A 133 22.41 0.03 2.31
N LEU A 134 22.86 0.27 3.55
CA LEU A 134 22.94 -0.72 4.62
C LEU A 134 22.15 -0.21 5.85
N PRO A 135 21.23 -1.01 6.44
CA PRO A 135 20.85 -2.36 6.01
C PRO A 135 20.04 -2.36 4.70
N SER A 136 20.21 -3.42 3.93
CA SER A 136 19.48 -3.64 2.67
C SER A 136 18.08 -4.17 2.98
N GLU A 137 17.20 -3.30 3.45
CA GLU A 137 15.79 -3.63 3.69
C GLU A 137 15.08 -4.00 2.39
N LEU A 138 14.17 -4.99 2.45
CA LEU A 138 13.35 -5.37 1.29
C LEU A 138 12.08 -4.51 1.25
N ILE A 139 11.87 -3.89 0.09
CA ILE A 139 10.67 -3.15 -0.24
C ILE A 139 9.82 -4.01 -1.17
N TYR A 140 8.55 -4.15 -0.85
CA TYR A 140 7.54 -4.83 -1.66
C TYR A 140 6.69 -3.80 -2.39
N ALA A 141 6.73 -3.85 -3.72
CA ALA A 141 5.87 -3.05 -4.57
C ALA A 141 4.72 -3.88 -5.11
N THR A 142 3.52 -3.31 -5.01
CA THR A 142 2.28 -3.91 -5.50
C THR A 142 1.58 -2.93 -6.41
N LYS A 143 1.10 -3.39 -7.56
CA LYS A 143 0.21 -2.65 -8.46
C LYS A 143 -1.10 -3.40 -8.58
N ILE A 144 -2.20 -2.71 -8.29
CA ILE A 144 -3.56 -3.20 -8.37
C ILE A 144 -4.28 -2.41 -9.46
N VAL A 145 -4.63 -3.06 -10.56
CA VAL A 145 -5.39 -2.45 -11.66
C VAL A 145 -6.85 -2.83 -11.50
N PHE A 146 -7.71 -1.86 -11.19
CA PHE A 146 -9.16 -2.02 -11.11
C PHE A 146 -9.80 -1.72 -12.47
N ASN A 147 -10.62 -2.66 -12.96
CA ASN A 147 -11.34 -2.50 -14.22
C ASN A 147 -12.69 -3.21 -14.15
N LYS A 148 -13.79 -2.46 -14.35
CA LYS A 148 -15.17 -2.97 -14.36
C LYS A 148 -15.51 -3.86 -13.15
N GLY A 149 -15.07 -3.45 -11.96
CA GLY A 149 -15.32 -4.16 -10.70
C GLY A 149 -14.39 -5.36 -10.44
N LYS A 150 -13.59 -5.78 -11.43
CA LYS A 150 -12.52 -6.77 -11.27
C LYS A 150 -11.20 -6.08 -10.95
N TYR A 151 -10.22 -6.84 -10.51
CA TYR A 151 -8.86 -6.36 -10.28
C TYR A 151 -7.81 -7.36 -10.75
N HIS A 152 -6.64 -6.85 -11.08
CA HIS A 152 -5.43 -7.61 -11.35
C HIS A 152 -4.29 -7.09 -10.49
N ILE A 153 -3.51 -7.99 -9.89
CA ILE A 153 -2.39 -7.65 -9.02
C ILE A 153 -1.08 -8.07 -9.69
N ALA A 154 -0.10 -7.18 -9.67
CA ALA A 154 1.29 -7.48 -10.00
C ALA A 154 2.16 -7.07 -8.81
N CYS A 155 3.19 -7.87 -8.51
CA CYS A 155 4.09 -7.61 -7.39
C CYS A 155 5.55 -7.79 -7.83
N ILE A 156 6.42 -6.99 -7.23
CA ILE A 156 7.86 -7.18 -7.25
C ILE A 156 8.40 -6.83 -5.85
N TYR A 157 9.55 -7.38 -5.49
CA TYR A 157 10.31 -6.91 -4.35
C TYR A 157 11.70 -6.47 -4.83
N PHE A 158 12.30 -5.53 -4.11
CA PHE A 158 13.64 -5.03 -4.36
C PHE A 158 14.25 -4.49 -3.07
N LYS A 159 15.58 -4.39 -3.03
CA LYS A 159 16.29 -3.76 -1.92
C LYS A 159 16.12 -2.25 -1.97
N ASP A 160 16.02 -1.63 -0.81
CA ASP A 160 16.08 -0.17 -0.70
C ASP A 160 17.31 0.39 -1.42
N PHE A 161 17.06 1.39 -2.27
CA PHE A 161 18.05 2.08 -3.10
C PHE A 161 18.06 3.59 -2.86
N PHE A 162 17.67 4.03 -1.66
CA PHE A 162 17.79 5.43 -1.25
C PHE A 162 19.19 5.98 -1.59
N ASN A 163 19.20 7.16 -2.23
CA ASN A 163 20.40 7.86 -2.61
C ASN A 163 20.28 9.33 -2.19
N LEU A 164 21.20 9.77 -1.32
CA LEU A 164 21.14 11.11 -0.74
C LEU A 164 21.15 12.22 -1.80
N GLU A 165 22.06 12.16 -2.79
CA GLU A 165 22.20 13.18 -3.83
C GLU A 165 20.92 13.34 -4.65
N ARG A 166 20.32 12.22 -5.06
CA ARG A 166 19.08 12.21 -5.86
C ARG A 166 17.86 12.57 -5.02
N ASP A 167 17.73 11.98 -3.84
CA ASP A 167 16.47 11.94 -3.11
C ASP A 167 16.30 13.11 -2.12
N THR A 168 17.38 13.79 -1.73
CA THR A 168 17.31 15.04 -0.94
C THR A 168 17.61 16.31 -1.74
N GLY A 169 18.18 16.18 -2.94
CA GLY A 169 18.67 17.30 -3.75
C GLY A 169 17.62 18.30 -4.25
N ASN A 170 16.33 18.04 -4.03
CA ASN A 170 15.22 18.93 -4.42
C ASN A 170 14.49 19.58 -3.24
N GLU A 171 15.00 19.48 -2.02
CA GLU A 171 14.51 20.22 -0.83
C GLU A 171 15.64 21.09 -0.27
N ILE A 172 16.00 22.13 -1.02
CA ILE A 172 16.70 23.28 -0.45
C ILE A 172 15.61 24.19 0.13
N TYR A 173 15.69 24.41 1.45
CA TYR A 173 14.83 25.26 2.29
C TYR A 173 14.43 26.59 1.64
#